data_AF-A0A9N8W6D4-F1
#
_entry.id   AF-A0A9N8W6D4-F1
#
_cell.length_a   1.000
_cell.length_b   1.000
_cell.length_c   1.000
_cell.angle_alpha   90.00
_cell.angle_beta   90.00
_cell.angle_gamma   90.00
#
_symmetry.space_group_name_H-M   'P 1'
#
loop_
_entity.id
_entity.type
_entity.pdbx_description
1 polymer ?
#
loop_
_entity_poly.entity_id
_entity_poly.type
_entity_poly.pdbx_seq_one_letter_code
_entity_poly.pdbx_strand_id
1 'polypeptide(L)'
;EFIQKFKEKHSIENLYLSTDYPLSGKRSQSSTFHKVTPYHHRAISYLNTTVKLHTWITLGALADKEHEHEYGGAGVSGILDKIVCTYADWFIRAPLACRKRGSSWASMVFNKRVALRKKGERDIQNEMDEWEWA
;
A
#
# COMPACT_ATOMS: atom_id res chain seq x y z
N GLU A 1 -3.54 -9.13 -13.92
CA GLU A 1 -2.38 -9.42 -14.79
C GLU A 1 -1.16 -8.54 -14.56
N PHE A 2 -1.26 -7.20 -14.60
CA PHE A 2 -0.10 -6.30 -14.46
C PHE A 2 0.82 -6.62 -13.27
N ILE A 3 0.28 -6.69 -12.05
CA ILE A 3 1.09 -6.95 -10.83
C ILE A 3 1.82 -8.29 -10.90
N GLN A 4 1.20 -9.32 -11.47
CA GLN A 4 1.83 -10.64 -11.61
C GLN A 4 2.95 -10.61 -12.64
N LYS A 5 2.72 -10.02 -13.82
CA LYS A 5 3.76 -9.83 -14.84
C LYS A 5 4.92 -8.98 -14.32
N PHE A 6 4.62 -7.92 -13.57
CA PHE A 6 5.64 -7.05 -12.96
C PHE A 6 6.47 -7.82 -11.91
N LYS A 7 5.79 -8.61 -11.06
CA LYS A 7 6.43 -9.47 -10.06
C LYS A 7 7.41 -10.44 -10.71
N GLU A 8 6.99 -11.14 -11.76
CA GLU A 8 7.80 -12.11 -12.49
C GLU A 8 8.99 -11.44 -13.19
N LYS A 9 8.74 -10.34 -13.92
CA LYS A 9 9.78 -9.59 -14.64
C LYS A 9 10.90 -9.09 -13.72
N HIS A 10 10.55 -8.65 -12.52
CA HIS A 10 11.49 -8.05 -11.57
C HIS A 10 11.90 -9.00 -10.43
N SER A 11 11.53 -10.29 -10.51
CA SER A 11 11.82 -11.31 -9.48
C SER A 11 11.43 -10.86 -8.06
N ILE A 12 10.27 -10.19 -7.93
CA ILE A 12 9.82 -9.65 -6.66
C ILE A 12 9.25 -10.77 -5.80
N GLU A 13 9.79 -10.98 -4.61
CA GLU A 13 9.31 -12.02 -3.69
C GLU A 13 8.08 -11.55 -2.89
N ASN A 14 8.18 -10.34 -2.35
CA ASN A 14 7.24 -9.77 -1.39
C ASN A 14 6.46 -8.60 -2.00
N LEU A 15 5.14 -8.65 -1.88
CA LEU A 15 4.25 -7.55 -2.30
C LEU A 15 3.54 -6.98 -1.07
N TYR A 16 3.63 -5.68 -0.88
CA TYR A 16 2.90 -4.96 0.18
C TYR A 16 1.80 -4.08 -0.42
N LEU A 17 0.59 -4.18 0.11
CA LEU A 17 -0.55 -3.36 -0.26
C LEU A 17 -0.85 -2.36 0.87
N SER A 18 -0.57 -1.08 0.60
CA SER A 18 -1.12 0.04 1.37
C SER A 18 -2.50 0.39 0.84
N THR A 19 -3.50 0.44 1.71
CA THR A 19 -4.88 0.73 1.32
C THR A 19 -5.71 1.29 2.48
N ASP A 20 -6.56 2.27 2.16
CA ASP A 20 -7.59 2.79 3.07
C ASP A 20 -8.81 1.85 3.19
N TYR A 21 -8.86 0.79 2.38
CA TYR A 21 -9.93 -0.21 2.44
C TYR A 21 -9.95 -0.92 3.81
N PRO A 22 -11.12 -1.15 4.42
CA PRO A 22 -11.22 -1.78 5.73
C PRO A 22 -10.90 -3.28 5.69
N LEU A 23 -9.61 -3.61 5.72
CA LEU A 23 -9.12 -4.99 5.69
C LEU A 23 -9.59 -5.82 6.91
N SER A 24 -9.87 -5.18 8.06
CA SER A 24 -10.38 -5.82 9.27
C SER A 24 -11.91 -5.97 9.34
N GLY A 25 -12.64 -5.52 8.31
CA GLY A 25 -14.09 -5.74 8.16
C GLY A 25 -15.01 -5.00 9.15
N LYS A 26 -14.49 -4.35 10.19
CA LYS A 26 -15.32 -3.77 11.27
C LYS A 26 -15.48 -2.24 11.25
N ARG A 27 -14.55 -1.46 10.68
CA ARG A 27 -14.64 0.02 10.52
C ARG A 27 -13.79 0.51 9.34
N SER A 28 -14.20 1.60 8.67
CA SER A 28 -13.36 2.25 7.64
C SER A 28 -12.05 2.72 8.27
N GLN A 29 -10.92 2.36 7.65
CA GLN A 29 -9.57 2.71 8.13
C GLN A 29 -9.15 4.12 7.71
N SER A 30 -10.08 4.89 7.13
CA SER A 30 -9.87 6.28 6.76
C SER A 30 -11.15 7.05 7.05
N SER A 31 -10.99 8.21 7.70
CA SER A 31 -12.03 9.21 7.91
C SER A 31 -12.39 9.97 6.63
N THR A 32 -11.81 9.61 5.48
CA THR A 32 -12.13 10.23 4.18
C THR A 32 -12.66 9.21 3.17
N PHE A 33 -12.59 7.93 3.50
CA PHE A 33 -13.11 6.82 2.69
C PHE A 33 -14.40 6.26 3.30
N HIS A 34 -15.46 7.07 3.26
CA HIS A 34 -16.73 6.78 3.94
C HIS A 34 -17.63 5.77 3.21
N LYS A 35 -17.46 5.62 1.89
CA LYS A 35 -18.35 4.81 1.06
C LYS A 35 -17.60 3.62 0.45
N VAL A 36 -17.53 2.55 1.21
CA VAL A 36 -17.11 1.25 0.69
C VAL A 36 -18.25 0.72 -0.20
N THR A 37 -17.90 0.24 -1.39
CA THR A 37 -18.87 -0.23 -2.39
C THR A 37 -18.56 -1.68 -2.78
N PRO A 38 -19.52 -2.40 -3.39
CA PRO A 38 -19.27 -3.74 -3.93
C PRO A 38 -18.07 -3.82 -4.89
N TYR A 39 -17.76 -2.73 -5.60
CA TYR A 39 -16.58 -2.65 -6.46
C TYR A 39 -15.28 -2.79 -5.66
N HIS A 40 -15.17 -2.12 -4.51
CA HIS A 40 -13.98 -2.21 -3.66
C HIS A 40 -13.79 -3.62 -3.10
N HIS A 41 -14.87 -4.26 -2.65
CA HIS A 41 -14.84 -5.65 -2.19
C HIS A 41 -14.37 -6.61 -3.29
N ARG A 42 -14.90 -6.46 -4.51
CA ARG A 42 -14.48 -7.26 -5.67
C ARG A 42 -13.01 -7.03 -6.03
N ALA A 43 -12.54 -5.78 -6.02
CA ALA A 43 -11.16 -5.46 -6.31
C ALA A 43 -10.19 -6.11 -5.31
N ILE A 44 -10.46 -5.99 -4.01
CA ILE A 44 -9.65 -6.63 -2.96
C ILE A 44 -9.71 -8.16 -3.05
N SER A 45 -10.91 -8.72 -3.29
CA SER A 45 -11.06 -10.16 -3.48
C SER A 45 -10.23 -10.65 -4.66
N TYR A 46 -10.29 -9.97 -5.81
CA TYR A 46 -9.52 -10.32 -7.01
C TYR A 46 -8.01 -10.23 -6.75
N LEU A 47 -7.57 -9.18 -6.07
CA LEU A 47 -6.17 -9.02 -5.67
C LEU A 47 -5.68 -10.18 -4.80
N ASN A 48 -6.43 -10.53 -3.75
CA ASN A 48 -6.08 -11.62 -2.82
C ASN A 48 -6.06 -13.00 -3.49
N THR A 49 -6.91 -13.25 -4.49
CA THR A 49 -6.91 -14.53 -5.22
C THR A 49 -5.83 -14.61 -6.30
N THR A 50 -5.29 -13.48 -6.75
CA THR A 50 -4.32 -13.43 -7.85
C THR A 50 -2.88 -13.43 -7.34
N VAL A 51 -2.61 -12.69 -6.27
CA VAL A 51 -1.25 -12.54 -5.74
C VAL A 51 -1.27 -12.61 -4.22
N LYS A 52 -0.24 -13.24 -3.64
CA LYS A 52 -0.02 -13.20 -2.19
C LYS A 52 0.43 -11.80 -1.80
N LEU A 53 -0.41 -11.09 -1.04
CA LEU A 53 -0.17 -9.73 -0.58
C LEU A 53 0.06 -9.69 0.92
N HIS A 54 1.00 -8.84 1.33
CA HIS A 54 1.16 -8.39 2.68
C HIS A 54 0.47 -7.04 2.88
N THR A 55 -0.10 -6.85 4.04
CA THR A 55 -0.69 -5.63 4.57
C THR A 55 -0.25 -5.51 6.02
N TRP A 56 -0.43 -4.35 6.65
CA TRP A 56 -0.16 -4.18 8.08
C TRP A 56 -0.87 -5.24 8.95
N ILE A 57 -2.06 -5.73 8.54
CA ILE A 57 -2.78 -6.80 9.24
C ILE A 57 -2.04 -8.14 9.10
N THR A 58 -1.72 -8.54 7.87
CA THR A 58 -1.11 -9.87 7.62
C THR A 58 0.34 -9.96 8.08
N LEU A 59 1.03 -8.81 8.21
CA LEU A 59 2.37 -8.77 8.81
C LEU A 59 2.31 -9.07 10.31
N GLY A 60 1.14 -8.89 10.96
CA GLY A 60 0.95 -9.15 12.38
C GLY A 60 1.75 -8.24 13.31
N ALA A 61 2.53 -7.29 12.79
CA ALA A 61 3.44 -6.45 13.56
C ALA A 61 2.72 -5.57 14.60
N LEU A 62 1.42 -5.31 14.39
CA LEU A 62 0.57 -4.52 15.30
C LEU A 62 -0.51 -5.37 15.98
N ALA A 63 -0.44 -6.71 15.87
CA ALA A 63 -1.43 -7.62 16.43
C ALA A 63 -1.21 -7.80 17.94
N ASP A 64 -1.54 -6.77 18.71
CA ASP A 64 -1.48 -6.75 20.15
C ASP A 64 -2.88 -6.50 20.72
N LYS A 65 -3.42 -7.50 21.43
CA LYS A 65 -4.77 -7.41 22.04
C LYS A 65 -4.80 -6.49 23.24
N GLU A 66 -3.71 -6.36 23.98
CA GLU A 66 -3.63 -5.51 25.17
C GLU A 66 -3.62 -4.03 24.76
N HIS A 67 -2.97 -3.72 23.64
CA HIS A 67 -2.81 -2.36 23.11
C HIS A 67 -3.62 -2.10 21.83
N GLU A 68 -4.68 -2.87 21.56
CA GLU A 68 -5.51 -2.71 20.34
C GLU A 68 -6.08 -1.29 20.23
N HIS A 69 -6.39 -0.65 21.36
CA HIS A 69 -6.87 0.71 21.40
C HIS A 69 -5.82 1.75 20.96
N GLU A 70 -4.53 1.45 21.09
CA GLU A 70 -3.41 2.30 20.67
C GLU A 70 -3.07 2.06 19.20
N TYR A 71 -2.98 0.79 18.78
CA TYR A 71 -2.47 0.41 17.45
C TYR A 71 -3.57 0.18 16.41
N GLY A 72 -4.83 0.03 16.83
CA GLY A 72 -5.98 -0.17 15.95
C GLY A 72 -6.46 1.10 15.24
N GLY A 73 -5.85 2.25 15.53
CA GLY A 73 -6.14 3.52 14.87
C GLY A 73 -5.48 3.64 13.50
N ALA A 74 -6.20 4.26 12.55
CA ALA A 74 -5.73 4.55 11.19
C ALA A 74 -4.38 5.28 11.11
N GLY A 75 -4.03 6.05 12.15
CA GLY A 75 -2.76 6.76 12.22
C GLY A 75 -1.56 5.82 12.27
N VAL A 76 -1.62 4.75 13.07
CA VAL A 76 -0.50 3.82 13.25
C VAL A 76 -0.29 2.98 12.00
N SER A 77 -1.37 2.41 11.43
CA SER A 77 -1.31 1.69 10.16
C SER A 77 -0.81 2.60 9.02
N GLY A 78 -1.22 3.87 9.00
CA GLY A 78 -0.74 4.85 8.01
C GLY A 78 0.75 5.19 8.13
N ILE A 79 1.30 5.18 9.35
CA ILE A 79 2.75 5.33 9.58
C ILE A 79 3.49 4.10 9.05
N LEU A 80 3.01 2.89 9.35
CA LEU A 80 3.63 1.65 8.88
C LEU A 80 3.61 1.58 7.35
N ASP A 81 2.47 1.87 6.73
CA ASP A 81 2.33 1.96 5.28
C ASP A 81 3.37 2.92 4.68
N LYS A 82 3.54 4.10 5.27
CA LYS A 82 4.49 5.11 4.79
C LYS A 82 5.93 4.62 4.92
N ILE A 83 6.30 3.94 6.01
CA ILE A 83 7.64 3.37 6.20
C ILE A 83 7.89 2.30 5.14
N VAL A 84 7.01 1.30 5.03
CA VAL A 84 7.17 0.18 4.09
C VAL A 84 7.25 0.69 2.65
N CYS A 85 6.33 1.56 2.22
CA CYS A 85 6.34 2.09 0.86
C CYS A 85 7.53 3.01 0.55
N THR A 86 8.07 3.71 1.55
CA THR A 86 9.26 4.56 1.35
C THR A 86 10.52 3.72 1.16
N TYR A 87 10.64 2.58 1.86
CA TYR A 87 11.87 1.76 1.85
C TYR A 87 11.82 0.56 0.90
N ALA A 88 10.66 0.23 0.34
CA ALA A 88 10.52 -0.83 -0.65
C ALA A 88 11.42 -0.60 -1.88
N ASP A 89 11.89 -1.67 -2.52
CA ASP A 89 12.72 -1.55 -3.73
C ASP A 89 11.92 -0.93 -4.88
N TRP A 90 10.67 -1.37 -5.03
CA TRP A 90 9.69 -0.86 -5.98
C TRP A 90 8.49 -0.24 -5.26
N PHE A 91 8.04 0.92 -5.74
CA PHE A 91 6.80 1.56 -5.32
C PHE A 91 5.90 1.79 -6.55
N ILE A 92 4.74 1.15 -6.54
CA ILE A 92 3.74 1.28 -7.61
C ILE A 92 2.47 1.88 -7.02
N ARG A 93 2.02 2.99 -7.61
CA ARG A 93 0.74 3.61 -7.25
C ARG A 93 -0.41 3.00 -8.04
N ALA A 94 -1.58 2.95 -7.41
CA ALA A 94 -2.83 2.54 -8.04
C ALA A 94 -3.15 3.38 -9.29
N PRO A 95 -3.85 2.86 -10.31
CA PRO A 95 -4.17 3.60 -11.52
C PRO A 95 -5.04 4.82 -11.23
N LEU A 96 -4.98 5.86 -12.08
CA LEU A 96 -5.71 7.12 -11.89
C LEU A 96 -7.22 6.94 -11.61
N ALA A 97 -7.85 5.94 -12.21
CA ALA A 97 -9.27 5.63 -12.03
C ALA A 97 -9.62 5.11 -10.62
N CYS A 98 -8.62 4.58 -9.89
CA CYS A 98 -8.81 3.95 -8.58
C CYS A 98 -8.25 4.78 -7.42
N ARG A 99 -7.72 5.98 -7.69
CA ARG A 99 -7.14 6.84 -6.65
C ARG A 99 -7.68 8.27 -6.70
N LYS A 100 -7.59 8.95 -5.55
CA LYS A 100 -7.85 10.39 -5.48
C LYS A 100 -6.78 11.15 -6.28
N ARG A 101 -7.21 11.91 -7.30
CA ARG A 101 -6.31 12.83 -8.03
C ARG A 101 -5.73 13.85 -7.05
N GLY A 102 -4.41 14.04 -7.07
CA GLY A 102 -3.72 14.96 -6.16
C GLY A 102 -3.55 14.48 -4.72
N SER A 103 -3.62 13.16 -4.46
CA SER A 103 -3.29 12.60 -3.14
C SER A 103 -1.91 13.06 -2.66
N SER A 104 -1.86 13.81 -1.55
CA SER A 104 -0.61 14.23 -0.91
C SER A 104 0.21 13.05 -0.38
N TRP A 105 -0.43 11.93 -0.04
CA TRP A 105 0.24 10.78 0.57
C TRP A 105 1.28 10.13 -0.36
N ALA A 106 0.86 9.72 -1.57
CA ALA A 106 1.78 9.15 -2.56
C ALA A 106 2.90 10.14 -2.94
N SER A 107 2.58 11.44 -3.03
CA SER A 107 3.58 12.49 -3.27
C SER A 107 4.59 12.61 -2.13
N MET A 108 4.18 12.45 -0.87
CA MET A 108 5.11 12.42 0.27
C MET A 108 6.06 11.22 0.20
N VAL A 109 5.55 10.04 -0.15
CA VAL A 109 6.36 8.83 -0.34
C VAL A 109 7.36 9.05 -1.47
N PHE A 110 6.89 9.51 -2.64
CA PHE A 110 7.73 9.83 -3.80
C PHE A 110 8.85 10.81 -3.44
N ASN A 111 8.52 11.94 -2.80
CA ASN A 111 9.53 12.95 -2.44
C ASN A 111 10.59 12.40 -1.49
N LYS A 112 10.21 11.52 -0.55
CA LYS A 112 11.16 10.90 0.37
C LYS A 112 12.04 9.88 -0.34
N ARG A 113 11.48 9.07 -1.25
CA ARG A 113 12.22 8.13 -2.11
C ARG A 113 13.26 8.84 -2.98
N VAL A 114 12.86 9.93 -3.64
CA VAL A 114 13.78 10.82 -4.41
C VAL A 114 14.94 11.28 -3.54
N ALA A 115 14.66 11.73 -2.30
CA ALA A 115 15.71 12.20 -1.40
C ALA A 115 16.66 11.06 -0.96
N LEU A 116 16.14 9.88 -0.65
CA LEU A 116 16.96 8.70 -0.30
C LEU A 116 17.91 8.32 -1.45
N ARG A 117 17.40 8.30 -2.68
CA ARG A 117 18.19 8.01 -3.88
C ARG A 117 19.27 9.06 -4.11
N LYS A 118 18.92 10.35 -4.05
CA LYS A 118 19.87 11.47 -4.26
C LYS A 118 21.01 11.48 -3.25
N LYS A 119 20.76 11.05 -2.02
CA LYS A 119 21.78 10.96 -0.96
C LYS A 119 22.59 9.66 -1.00
N GLY A 120 22.24 8.70 -1.86
CA GLY A 120 22.85 7.36 -1.86
C GLY A 120 22.54 6.54 -0.61
N GLU A 121 21.51 6.91 0.17
CA GLU A 121 21.14 6.19 1.41
C GLU A 121 20.43 4.86 1.10
N ARG A 122 19.84 4.72 -0.10
CA ARG A 122 19.18 3.51 -0.59
C ARG A 122 19.30 3.39 -2.11
N ASP A 123 19.54 2.17 -2.59
CA ASP A 123 19.45 1.81 -4.01
C ASP A 123 18.02 1.36 -4.37
N ILE A 124 17.10 2.34 -4.41
CA ILE A 124 15.72 2.08 -4.82
C ILE A 124 15.65 1.88 -6.34
N GLN A 125 14.81 0.95 -6.78
CA GLN A 125 14.68 0.59 -8.20
C GLN A 125 13.81 1.58 -8.98
N ASN A 126 12.89 2.26 -8.29
CA ASN A 126 12.12 3.37 -8.82
C ASN A 126 11.78 4.40 -7.75
N GLU A 127 11.49 5.64 -8.15
CA GLU A 127 10.89 6.61 -7.24
C GLU A 127 9.38 6.37 -7.09
N MET A 128 8.68 6.11 -8.20
CA MET A 128 7.26 5.79 -8.25
C MET A 128 6.83 5.45 -9.69
N ASP A 129 6.28 4.26 -9.90
CA ASP A 129 5.61 3.89 -11.15
C ASP A 129 4.10 3.82 -10.96
N GLU A 130 3.34 3.86 -12.05
CA GLU A 130 1.89 3.69 -12.04
C GLU A 130 1.49 2.31 -12.54
N TRP A 131 0.48 1.71 -11.92
CA TRP A 131 -0.17 0.53 -12.48
C TRP A 131 -0.88 0.93 -13.78
N GLU A 132 -0.42 0.36 -14.90
CA GLU A 132 -1.07 0.50 -16.21
C GLU A 132 -2.05 -0.66 -16.48
N TRP A 133 -3.24 -0.32 -16.99
CA TRP A 133 -4.17 -1.32 -17.50
C TRP A 133 -3.66 -1.77 -18.87
N ALA A 134 -3.05 -2.95 -18.93
CA ALA A 134 -2.78 -3.63 -20.20
C ALA A 134 -4.07 -4.20 -20.78
#